data_AF-A0A7C9EWE5-F1
#
_entry.id   AF-A0A7C9EWE5-F1
#
_cell.length_a   1.000
_cell.length_b   1.000
_cell.length_c   1.000
_cell.angle_alpha   90.00
_cell.angle_beta   90.00
_cell.angle_gamma   90.00
#
_symmetry.space_group_name_H-M   'P 1'
#
loop_
_entity.id
_entity.type
_entity.pdbx_description
1 polymer ?
#
loop_
_entity_poly.entity_id
_entity_poly.type
_entity_poly.pdbx_seq_one_letter_code
_entity_poly.pdbx_strand_id
1 'polypeptide(L)'
;SLAAKMEETLVPSLLDLQVEGAKFVFEPKTVQRMELLVLSALDWRLRLVTPFGFISFFAYKLDATGTCTRLLIARSTDIILSNIREDSFLDYWPSSIAAAAILCAASE
;
A
#
# COMPACT_ATOMS: atom_id res chain seq x y z
N SER A 1 9.44 6.82 -3.05
CA SER A 1 10.02 6.97 -4.39
C SER A 1 9.75 5.77 -5.30
N LEU A 2 10.38 4.61 -5.10
CA LEU A 2 10.17 3.42 -5.97
C LEU A 2 8.70 2.98 -6.06
N ALA A 3 8.01 2.85 -4.93
CA ALA A 3 6.59 2.48 -4.93
C ALA A 3 5.72 3.49 -5.70
N ALA A 4 5.96 4.80 -5.53
CA ALA A 4 5.25 5.83 -6.28
C ALA A 4 5.47 5.70 -7.79
N LYS A 5 6.69 5.35 -8.24
CA LYS A 5 6.99 5.09 -9.66
C LYS A 5 6.29 3.83 -10.21
N MET A 6 5.88 2.91 -9.35
CA MET A 6 5.18 1.69 -9.74
C MET A 6 3.65 1.88 -9.80
N GLU A 7 3.10 2.63 -8.86
CA GLU A 7 1.64 2.71 -8.64
C GLU A 7 1.00 4.04 -9.08
N GLU A 8 1.76 5.15 -9.10
CA GLU A 8 1.22 6.47 -9.40
C GLU A 8 1.28 6.79 -10.90
N THR A 9 0.20 7.37 -11.43
CA THR A 9 0.20 7.90 -12.81
C THR A 9 1.05 9.17 -12.91
N LEU A 10 1.01 10.01 -11.88
CA LEU A 10 1.78 11.23 -11.76
C LEU A 10 2.75 11.09 -10.59
N VAL A 11 3.99 10.72 -10.92
CA VAL A 11 5.01 10.49 -9.91
C VAL A 11 5.45 11.82 -9.29
N PRO A 12 5.37 12.00 -7.95
CA PRO A 12 5.85 13.21 -7.29
C PRO A 12 7.35 13.41 -7.45
N SER A 13 7.83 14.65 -7.33
CA SER A 13 9.28 14.90 -7.41
C SER A 13 10.01 14.32 -6.19
N LEU A 14 11.33 14.10 -6.32
CA LEU A 14 12.15 13.61 -5.21
C LEU A 14 12.22 14.59 -4.03
N LEU A 15 11.91 15.87 -4.24
CA LEU A 15 11.80 16.87 -3.19
C LEU A 15 10.46 16.75 -2.47
N ASP A 16 9.37 16.58 -3.21
CA ASP A 16 8.01 16.44 -2.65
C ASP A 16 7.85 15.13 -1.85
N LEU A 17 8.65 14.11 -2.18
CA LEU A 17 8.67 12.83 -1.46
C LEU A 17 9.37 12.91 -0.11
N GLN A 18 10.06 14.01 0.22
CA GLN A 18 10.75 14.13 1.49
C GLN A 18 9.76 14.55 2.58
N VAL A 19 9.74 13.79 3.67
CA VAL A 19 8.78 13.99 4.76
C VAL A 19 9.06 15.31 5.45
N GLU A 20 8.02 16.12 5.63
CA GLU A 20 8.09 17.36 6.39
C GLU A 20 8.58 17.08 7.83
N GLY A 21 9.63 17.78 8.26
CA GLY A 21 10.27 17.53 9.56
C GLY A 21 11.27 16.38 9.58
N ALA A 22 11.65 15.80 8.42
CA ALA A 22 12.72 14.83 8.35
C ALA A 22 14.04 15.45 8.86
N LYS A 23 14.73 14.72 9.76
CA LYS A 23 16.04 15.10 10.30
C LYS A 23 17.11 15.27 9.19
N PHE A 24 16.92 14.60 8.06
CA PHE A 24 17.84 14.59 6.93
C PHE A 24 17.08 14.83 5.64
N VAL A 25 17.54 15.81 4.86
CA VAL A 25 17.09 16.08 3.50
C VAL A 25 18.15 15.53 2.55
N PHE A 26 17.77 14.64 1.65
CA PHE A 26 18.71 13.99 0.74
C PHE A 26 18.71 14.68 -0.62
N GLU A 27 19.90 14.87 -1.19
CA GLU A 27 20.00 15.31 -2.59
C GLU A 27 19.32 14.30 -3.52
N PRO A 28 18.66 14.74 -4.61
CA PRO A 28 18.02 13.85 -5.58
C PRO A 28 18.94 12.73 -6.09
N LYS A 29 20.24 13.03 -6.29
CA LYS A 29 21.26 12.08 -6.73
C LYS A 29 21.49 10.96 -5.70
N THR A 30 21.42 11.28 -4.42
CA THR A 30 21.55 10.30 -3.33
C THR A 30 20.34 9.37 -3.30
N VAL A 31 19.14 9.91 -3.48
CA VAL A 31 17.92 9.10 -3.57
C VAL A 31 17.98 8.16 -4.78
N GLN A 32 18.38 8.64 -5.95
CA GLN A 32 18.54 7.80 -7.14
C GLN A 32 19.55 6.65 -6.94
N ARG A 33 20.67 6.89 -6.27
CA ARG A 33 21.63 5.83 -5.93
C ARG A 33 20.98 4.77 -5.02
N MET A 34 20.20 5.20 -4.03
CA MET A 34 19.48 4.30 -3.14
C MET A 34 18.41 3.50 -3.91
N GLU A 35 17.69 4.12 -4.84
CA GLU A 35 16.73 3.43 -5.69
C GLU A 35 17.38 2.28 -6.47
N LEU A 36 18.54 2.52 -7.08
CA LEU A 36 19.29 1.49 -7.82
C LEU A 36 19.78 0.36 -6.90
N LEU A 37 20.21 0.69 -5.68
CA LEU A 37 20.60 -0.32 -4.69
C LEU A 37 19.42 -1.20 -4.28
N VAL A 38 18.27 -0.61 -3.98
CA VAL A 38 17.05 -1.37 -3.64
C VAL A 38 16.57 -2.22 -4.81
N LEU A 39 16.57 -1.67 -6.03
CA LEU A 39 16.24 -2.41 -7.25
C LEU A 39 17.15 -3.63 -7.42
N SER A 40 18.46 -3.45 -7.24
CA SER A 40 19.43 -4.53 -7.35
C SER A 40 19.25 -5.57 -6.25
N ALA A 41 19.03 -5.14 -5.00
CA ALA A 41 18.82 -6.04 -3.86
C ALA A 41 17.54 -6.88 -3.96
N LEU A 42 16.54 -6.37 -4.67
CA LEU A 42 15.27 -7.06 -4.92
C LEU A 42 15.24 -7.81 -6.26
N ASP A 43 16.36 -7.91 -6.98
CA ASP A 43 16.43 -8.47 -8.34
C ASP A 43 15.38 -7.86 -9.29
N TRP A 44 15.13 -6.55 -9.14
CA TRP A 44 14.10 -5.80 -9.87
C TRP A 44 12.66 -6.29 -9.64
N ARG A 45 12.41 -7.12 -8.63
CA ARG A 45 11.09 -7.69 -8.30
C ARG A 45 10.28 -6.72 -7.44
N LEU A 46 9.90 -5.58 -8.01
CA LEU A 46 9.10 -4.55 -7.34
C LEU A 46 7.59 -4.82 -7.35
N ARG A 47 7.12 -5.76 -8.19
CA ARG A 47 5.70 -6.09 -8.30
C ARG A 47 5.28 -6.97 -7.12
N LEU A 48 5.12 -6.33 -5.97
CA LEU A 48 4.67 -6.95 -4.73
C LEU A 48 3.14 -6.99 -4.72
N VAL A 49 2.61 -8.09 -4.22
CA VAL A 49 1.16 -8.20 -4.00
C VAL A 49 0.84 -7.46 -2.70
N THR A 50 -0.03 -6.45 -2.78
CA THR A 50 -0.50 -5.70 -1.62
C THR A 50 -1.90 -6.16 -1.22
N PRO A 51 -2.34 -5.98 0.04
CA PRO A 51 -3.70 -6.30 0.45
C PRO A 51 -4.76 -5.60 -0.41
N PHE A 52 -4.46 -4.38 -0.87
CA PHE A 52 -5.34 -3.55 -1.71
C PHE A 52 -5.73 -4.25 -3.02
N GLY A 53 -4.88 -5.12 -3.57
CA GLY A 53 -5.20 -5.92 -4.75
C GLY A 53 -6.35 -6.91 -4.57
N PHE A 54 -6.69 -7.27 -3.33
CA PHE A 54 -7.76 -8.23 -3.01
C PHE A 54 -9.04 -7.58 -2.49
N ILE A 55 -9.00 -6.33 -2.04
CA ILE A 55 -10.15 -5.66 -1.38
C ILE A 55 -11.36 -5.65 -2.29
N SER A 56 -11.21 -5.22 -3.56
CA SER A 56 -12.33 -5.16 -4.51
C SER A 56 -12.94 -6.53 -4.79
N PHE A 57 -12.11 -7.57 -4.83
CA PHE A 57 -12.58 -8.94 -5.02
C PHE A 57 -13.43 -9.41 -3.82
N PHE A 58 -12.94 -9.21 -2.60
CA PHE A 58 -13.67 -9.61 -1.40
C PHE A 58 -14.92 -8.76 -1.15
N ALA A 59 -14.88 -7.46 -1.45
CA ALA A 59 -16.03 -6.57 -1.37
C ALA A 59 -17.17 -7.05 -2.30
N TYR A 60 -16.83 -7.39 -3.55
CA TYR A 60 -17.80 -7.96 -4.50
C TYR A 60 -18.34 -9.31 -4.06
N LYS A 61 -17.51 -10.15 -3.42
CA LYS A 61 -17.95 -11.44 -2.88
C LYS A 61 -18.93 -11.29 -1.71
N LEU A 62 -18.75 -10.26 -0.88
CA LEU A 62 -19.62 -10.00 0.27
C LEU A 62 -20.92 -9.30 -0.14
N ASP A 63 -20.85 -8.37 -1.09
CA ASP A 63 -22.00 -7.63 -1.61
C ASP A 63 -22.06 -7.73 -3.13
N ALA A 64 -22.66 -8.82 -3.61
CA ALA A 64 -22.83 -9.06 -5.04
C ALA A 64 -23.73 -8.03 -5.74
N THR A 65 -24.53 -7.26 -4.99
CA THR A 65 -25.40 -6.21 -5.55
C THR A 65 -24.63 -4.92 -5.83
N GLY A 66 -23.45 -4.75 -5.23
CA GLY A 66 -22.62 -3.56 -5.38
C GLY A 66 -23.08 -2.35 -4.56
N THR A 67 -24.14 -2.48 -3.74
CA THR A 67 -24.76 -1.39 -2.99
C THR A 67 -23.81 -0.76 -1.96
N CYS A 68 -23.08 -1.61 -1.22
CA CYS A 68 -22.15 -1.23 -0.15
C CYS A 68 -20.69 -1.41 -0.56
N THR A 69 -20.40 -1.99 -1.72
CA THR A 69 -19.04 -2.30 -2.19
C THR A 69 -18.07 -1.11 -2.07
N ARG A 70 -18.46 0.09 -2.49
CA ARG A 70 -17.59 1.28 -2.39
C ARG A 70 -17.28 1.66 -0.94
N LEU A 71 -18.27 1.55 -0.05
CA LEU A 71 -18.12 1.84 1.37
C LEU A 71 -17.24 0.79 2.05
N LEU A 72 -17.41 -0.49 1.72
CA LEU A 72 -16.57 -1.57 2.22
C LEU A 72 -15.12 -1.40 1.78
N ILE A 73 -14.88 -1.05 0.52
CA ILE A 73 -13.52 -0.78 0.00
C ILE A 73 -12.88 0.37 0.78
N ALA A 74 -13.59 1.49 0.96
CA ALA A 74 -13.08 2.66 1.68
C ALA A 74 -12.73 2.32 3.14
N ARG A 75 -13.67 1.73 3.88
CA ARG A 75 -13.45 1.33 5.29
C ARG A 75 -12.32 0.33 5.44
N SER A 76 -12.26 -0.69 4.58
CA SER A 76 -11.19 -1.69 4.64
C SER A 76 -9.82 -1.08 4.35
N THR A 77 -9.77 -0.11 3.43
CA THR A 77 -8.55 0.64 3.12
C THR A 77 -8.08 1.42 4.35
N ASP A 78 -8.98 2.11 5.05
CA ASP A 78 -8.67 2.86 6.27
C ASP A 78 -8.18 1.93 7.40
N ILE A 79 -8.81 0.76 7.57
CA ILE A 79 -8.38 -0.26 8.54
C ILE A 79 -6.96 -0.75 8.21
N ILE A 80 -6.67 -1.05 6.95
CA ILE A 80 -5.32 -1.51 6.55
C ILE A 80 -4.29 -0.41 6.78
N LEU A 81 -4.58 0.83 6.38
CA LEU A 81 -3.65 1.96 6.53
C LEU A 81 -3.39 2.35 7.98
N SER A 82 -4.39 2.25 8.85
CA SER A 82 -4.24 2.53 10.29
C SER A 82 -3.38 1.50 11.02
N ASN A 83 -3.33 0.26 10.53
CA ASN A 83 -2.58 -0.84 11.14
C ASN A 83 -1.24 -1.16 10.43
N ILE A 84 -0.88 -0.44 9.36
CA ILE A 84 0.31 -0.74 8.53
C ILE A 84 1.66 -0.62 9.28
N ARG A 85 1.66 0.03 10.45
CA ARG A 85 2.86 0.22 11.29
C ARG A 85 3.08 -0.89 12.30
N GLU A 86 2.13 -1.82 12.43
CA GLU A 86 2.29 -2.96 13.32
C GLU A 86 3.23 -3.99 12.69
N ASP A 87 4.21 -4.46 13.45
CA ASP A 87 5.18 -5.46 12.97
C ASP A 87 4.49 -6.78 12.54
N SER A 88 3.34 -7.07 13.16
CA SER A 88 2.48 -8.23 12.87
C SER A 88 2.01 -8.28 11.42
N PHE A 89 1.97 -7.14 10.71
CA PHE A 89 1.51 -7.08 9.32
C PHE A 89 2.42 -7.85 8.35
N LEU A 90 3.69 -8.08 8.74
CA LEU A 90 4.65 -8.86 7.97
C LEU A 90 4.44 -10.37 8.10
N ASP A 91 3.71 -10.83 9.13
CA ASP A 91 3.51 -12.25 9.42
C ASP A 91 2.34 -12.87 8.62
N TYR A 92 1.52 -12.03 7.99
CA TYR A 92 0.30 -12.47 7.30
C TYR A 92 0.37 -12.27 5.78
N TRP A 93 -0.32 -13.16 5.06
CA TRP A 93 -0.47 -13.02 3.62
C TRP A 93 -1.33 -11.79 3.26
N PRO A 94 -1.00 -11.06 2.18
CA PRO A 94 -1.79 -9.89 1.75
C PRO A 94 -3.28 -10.19 1.55
N SER A 95 -3.62 -11.39 1.07
CA SER A 95 -5.02 -11.83 0.91
C SER A 95 -5.72 -12.03 2.26
N SER A 96 -5.04 -12.59 3.26
CA SER A 96 -5.57 -12.78 4.61
C SER A 96 -5.86 -11.44 5.28
N ILE A 97 -4.94 -10.48 5.15
CA ILE A 97 -5.10 -9.11 5.66
C ILE A 97 -6.32 -8.45 5.01
N ALA A 98 -6.45 -8.54 3.67
CA ALA A 98 -7.56 -7.94 2.95
C ALA A 98 -8.92 -8.56 3.34
N ALA A 99 -8.97 -9.89 3.50
CA ALA A 99 -10.18 -10.57 3.95
C ALA A 99 -10.58 -10.14 5.37
N ALA A 100 -9.62 -10.08 6.30
CA ALA A 100 -9.86 -9.61 7.66
C ALA A 100 -10.38 -8.17 7.69
N ALA A 101 -9.75 -7.26 6.95
CA ALA A 101 -10.17 -5.87 6.86
C ALA A 101 -11.61 -5.72 6.33
N ILE A 102 -11.99 -6.50 5.30
CA ILE A 102 -13.35 -6.53 4.74
C ILE A 102 -14.37 -7.03 5.76
N LEU A 103 -14.03 -8.08 6.51
CA LEU A 103 -14.90 -8.61 7.54
C LEU A 103 -15.09 -7.59 8.68
N CYS A 104 -14.01 -6.94 9.12
CA CYS A 104 -14.07 -5.87 10.12
C CYS A 104 -14.94 -4.70 9.64
N ALA A 105 -14.74 -4.25 8.39
CA ALA A 105 -15.50 -3.15 7.80
C ALA A 105 -17.01 -3.42 7.66
N ALA A 106 -17.39 -4.71 7.56
CA ALA A 106 -18.77 -5.16 7.46
C ALA A 106 -19.43 -5.43 8.81
N SER A 107 -18.65 -5.65 9.87
CA SER A 107 -19.15 -5.88 11.23
C SER A 107 -19.47 -4.61 12.01
N GLU A 108 -19.09 -3.43 11.50
CA GLU A 108 -19.42 -2.10 12.04
C GLU A 108 -20.60 -1.43 11.32
#